data_AF-A0A4R6HE61-F1
#
_entry.id   AF-A0A4R6HE61-F1
#
_cell.length_a   1.000
_cell.length_b   1.000
_cell.length_c   1.000
_cell.angle_alpha   90.00
_cell.angle_beta   90.00
_cell.angle_gamma   90.00
#
_symmetry.space_group_name_H-M   'P 1'
#
loop_
_entity.id
_entity.type
_entity.pdbx_description
1 polymer ?
#
loop_
_entity_poly.entity_id
_entity_poly.type
_entity_poly.pdbx_seq_one_letter_code
_entity_poly.pdbx_strand_id
1 'polypeptide(L)'
;MIKVSKEAAPQATSAPPTLFDGSLADVSFIAGMLVDTFCCHLPLYRQHQRLLQAGIPLSRTTLTQQVARAAALLSPIHLAQLDHVLESQVWPWTRRRSRPAARPRAR
;
A
#
# COMPACT_ATOMS: atom_id res chain seq x y z
N MET A 1 -0.82 -8.25 50.64
CA MET A 1 -2.12 -7.69 50.20
C MET A 1 -1.85 -6.59 49.19
N ILE A 2 -2.02 -6.87 47.89
CA ILE A 2 -1.93 -5.84 46.84
C ILE A 2 -3.36 -5.35 46.58
N LYS A 3 -3.59 -4.06 46.80
CA LYS A 3 -4.90 -3.43 46.61
C LYS A 3 -5.03 -3.08 45.12
N VAL A 4 -5.77 -3.88 44.37
CA VAL A 4 -6.07 -3.62 42.95
C VAL A 4 -7.06 -2.45 42.91
N SER A 5 -6.60 -1.30 42.44
CA SER A 5 -7.44 -0.14 42.15
C SER A 5 -8.31 -0.43 40.94
N LYS A 6 -9.62 -0.24 41.14
CA LYS A 6 -10.75 -0.25 40.21
C LYS A 6 -10.34 -0.13 38.72
N GLU A 7 -10.57 -1.21 37.97
CA GLU A 7 -10.47 -1.25 36.50
C GLU A 7 -11.20 -0.05 35.90
N ALA A 8 -10.47 0.79 35.16
CA ALA A 8 -11.08 1.82 34.33
C ALA A 8 -11.90 1.14 33.22
N ALA A 9 -13.14 1.59 33.01
CA ALA A 9 -13.99 1.07 31.94
C ALA A 9 -13.24 1.15 30.60
N PRO A 10 -13.30 0.09 29.76
CA PRO A 10 -12.61 0.11 28.47
C PRO A 10 -13.08 1.31 27.67
N GLN A 11 -12.19 2.29 27.45
CA GLN A 11 -12.47 3.41 26.57
C GLN A 11 -12.61 2.86 25.17
N ALA A 12 -13.83 2.89 24.63
CA ALA A 12 -14.09 2.58 23.24
C ALA A 12 -13.54 3.72 22.38
N THR A 13 -12.28 3.59 21.94
CA THR A 13 -11.73 4.44 20.89
C THR A 13 -12.60 4.26 19.64
N SER A 14 -13.02 5.37 19.02
CA SER A 14 -13.81 5.30 17.79
C SER A 14 -13.05 4.49 16.74
N ALA A 15 -13.77 3.63 16.01
CA ALA A 15 -13.17 2.83 14.95
C ALA A 15 -12.34 3.72 14.01
N PRO A 16 -11.15 3.28 13.59
CA PRO A 16 -10.32 4.05 12.67
C PRO A 16 -11.10 4.30 11.37
N PRO A 17 -10.93 5.47 10.76
CA PRO A 17 -11.59 5.77 9.49
C PRO A 17 -11.21 4.73 8.45
N THR A 18 -12.20 4.29 7.65
CA THR A 18 -11.98 3.37 6.54
C THR A 18 -11.06 4.02 5.51
N LEU A 19 -10.10 3.27 4.94
CA LEU A 19 -9.19 3.77 3.90
C LEU A 19 -9.95 4.41 2.72
N PHE A 20 -11.12 3.86 2.43
CA PHE A 20 -11.97 4.22 1.32
C PHE A 20 -13.41 4.36 1.80
N ASP A 21 -14.07 5.45 1.41
CA ASP A 21 -15.48 5.65 1.73
C ASP A 21 -16.34 4.52 1.17
N GLY A 22 -17.22 3.97 2.02
CA GLY A 22 -18.10 2.86 1.68
C GLY A 22 -17.41 1.52 1.43
N SER A 23 -16.11 1.39 1.73
CA SER A 23 -15.39 0.13 1.59
C SER A 23 -15.55 -0.74 2.84
N LEU A 24 -15.92 -2.00 2.64
CA LEU A 24 -15.95 -3.02 3.69
C LEU A 24 -14.56 -3.57 4.04
N ALA A 25 -13.55 -3.26 3.22
CA ALA A 25 -12.18 -3.72 3.42
C ALA A 25 -11.43 -2.81 4.40
N ASP A 26 -10.91 -3.39 5.47
CA ASP A 26 -10.04 -2.71 6.44
C ASP A 26 -8.66 -2.37 5.83
N VAL A 27 -7.99 -1.38 6.41
CA VAL A 27 -6.62 -0.98 6.05
C VAL A 27 -5.67 -2.17 6.15
N SER A 28 -5.78 -2.98 7.20
CA SER A 28 -4.91 -4.14 7.44
C SER A 28 -5.09 -5.21 6.36
N PHE A 29 -6.33 -5.41 5.92
CA PHE A 29 -6.64 -6.34 4.84
C PHE A 29 -6.02 -5.90 3.51
N ILE A 30 -6.19 -4.62 3.14
CA ILE A 30 -5.65 -4.08 1.89
C ILE A 30 -4.11 -4.11 1.93
N ALA A 31 -3.51 -3.72 3.05
CA ALA A 31 -2.06 -3.76 3.22
C ALA A 31 -1.51 -5.19 3.06
N GLY A 32 -2.12 -6.17 3.75
CA GLY A 32 -1.74 -7.58 3.63
C GLY A 32 -1.90 -8.11 2.20
N MET A 33 -3.02 -7.80 1.54
CA MET A 33 -3.29 -8.21 0.15
C MET A 33 -2.23 -7.65 -0.83
N LEU A 34 -1.81 -6.39 -0.65
CA LEU A 34 -0.77 -5.77 -1.47
C LEU A 34 0.60 -6.41 -1.24
N VAL A 35 0.98 -6.62 0.03
CA VAL A 35 2.24 -7.29 0.38
C VAL A 35 2.27 -8.70 -0.19
N ASP A 36 1.19 -9.47 -0.04
CA ASP A 36 1.10 -10.82 -0.57
C ASP A 36 1.26 -10.84 -2.10
N THR A 37 0.66 -9.86 -2.79
CA THR A 37 0.73 -9.78 -4.26
C THR A 37 2.11 -9.36 -4.74
N PHE A 38 2.69 -8.30 -4.16
CA PHE A 38 3.87 -7.63 -4.69
C PHE A 38 5.19 -8.08 -4.03
N CYS A 39 5.17 -8.41 -2.75
CA CYS A 39 6.37 -8.85 -2.00
C CYS A 39 6.49 -10.38 -1.96
N CYS A 40 5.37 -11.10 -1.82
CA CYS A 40 5.36 -12.56 -1.69
C CYS A 40 4.95 -13.29 -2.99
N HIS A 41 4.72 -12.56 -4.08
CA HIS A 41 4.34 -13.10 -5.39
C HIS A 41 3.13 -14.05 -5.36
N LEU A 42 2.16 -13.80 -4.47
CA LEU A 42 0.92 -14.56 -4.41
C LEU A 42 -0.14 -13.90 -5.29
N PRO A 43 -0.43 -14.41 -6.50
CA PRO A 43 -1.35 -13.76 -7.42
C PRO A 43 -2.77 -13.68 -6.86
N LEU A 44 -3.53 -12.66 -7.24
CA LEU A 44 -4.89 -12.40 -6.71
C LEU A 44 -5.85 -13.58 -6.83
N TYR A 45 -5.72 -14.42 -7.87
CA TYR A 45 -6.56 -15.60 -7.99
C TYR A 45 -6.29 -16.62 -6.87
N ARG A 46 -5.03 -16.76 -6.41
CA ARG A 46 -4.66 -17.65 -5.29
C ARG A 46 -5.16 -17.10 -3.97
N GLN A 47 -5.05 -15.78 -3.77
CA GLN A 47 -5.58 -15.14 -2.57
C GLN A 47 -7.10 -15.30 -2.49
N HIS A 48 -7.80 -15.08 -3.61
CA HIS A 48 -9.23 -15.34 -3.73
C HIS A 48 -9.59 -16.81 -3.38
N GLN A 49 -8.83 -17.79 -3.89
CA GLN A 49 -9.04 -19.20 -3.54
C GLN A 49 -8.85 -19.46 -2.03
N ARG A 50 -7.85 -18.84 -1.39
CA ARG A 50 -7.64 -18.95 0.06
C ARG A 50 -8.79 -18.33 0.85
N LEU A 51 -9.29 -17.18 0.41
CA LEU A 51 -10.46 -16.53 1.03
C LEU A 51 -11.72 -17.40 0.91
N LEU A 52 -11.95 -18.00 -0.27
CA LEU A 52 -13.04 -18.96 -0.47
C LEU A 52 -12.90 -20.18 0.45
N GLN A 53 -11.70 -20.73 0.60
CA GLN A 53 -11.43 -21.85 1.51
C GLN A 53 -11.64 -21.47 2.99
N ALA A 54 -11.40 -20.21 3.34
CA ALA A 54 -11.69 -19.66 4.66
C ALA A 54 -13.17 -19.31 4.87
N GLY A 55 -14.04 -19.59 3.89
CA GLY A 55 -15.48 -19.29 3.97
C GLY A 55 -15.83 -17.82 3.73
N ILE A 56 -14.93 -17.04 3.12
CA ILE A 56 -15.13 -15.62 2.80
C ILE A 56 -15.47 -15.49 1.31
N PRO A 57 -16.76 -15.40 0.93
CA PRO A 57 -17.17 -15.25 -0.47
C PRO A 57 -16.93 -13.80 -0.92
N LEU A 58 -15.78 -13.56 -1.55
CA LEU A 58 -15.40 -12.24 -2.05
C LEU A 58 -15.02 -12.38 -3.53
N SER A 59 -15.58 -11.54 -4.41
CA SER A 59 -15.30 -11.63 -5.84
C SER A 59 -13.85 -11.24 -6.20
N ARG A 60 -13.26 -11.92 -7.19
CA ARG A 60 -11.94 -11.54 -7.72
C ARG A 60 -11.90 -10.09 -8.22
N THR A 61 -12.98 -9.61 -8.84
CA THR A 61 -13.08 -8.23 -9.35
C THR A 61 -12.97 -7.20 -8.23
N THR A 62 -13.58 -7.47 -7.07
CA THR A 62 -13.46 -6.62 -5.89
C THR A 62 -12.00 -6.49 -5.44
N LEU A 63 -11.26 -7.61 -5.38
CA LEU A 63 -9.82 -7.56 -5.04
C LEU A 63 -9.03 -6.69 -6.04
N THR A 64 -9.27 -6.87 -7.34
CA THR A 64 -8.61 -6.06 -8.38
C THR A 64 -8.93 -4.57 -8.23
N GLN A 65 -10.19 -4.21 -7.96
CA GLN A 65 -10.58 -2.82 -7.72
C GLN A 65 -9.90 -2.23 -6.49
N GLN A 66 -9.80 -2.98 -5.40
CA GLN A 66 -9.13 -2.54 -4.18
C GLN A 66 -7.62 -2.32 -4.44
N VAL A 67 -6.96 -3.20 -5.19
CA VAL A 67 -5.56 -3.01 -5.60
C VAL A 67 -5.40 -1.75 -6.45
N ALA A 68 -6.27 -1.53 -7.43
CA ALA A 68 -6.20 -0.35 -8.30
C ALA A 68 -6.36 0.96 -7.52
N ARG A 69 -7.34 1.02 -6.59
CA ARG A 69 -7.55 2.19 -5.73
C ARG A 69 -6.36 2.43 -4.82
N ALA A 70 -5.80 1.38 -4.23
CA ALA A 70 -4.64 1.51 -3.35
C ALA A 70 -3.38 1.93 -4.12
N ALA A 71 -3.17 1.41 -5.34
CA ALA A 71 -2.09 1.83 -6.22
C ALA A 71 -2.22 3.32 -6.60
N ALA A 72 -3.43 3.82 -6.82
CA ALA A 72 -3.65 5.25 -7.08
C ALA A 72 -3.22 6.14 -5.90
N LEU A 73 -3.48 5.71 -4.65
CA LEU A 73 -3.00 6.41 -3.45
C LEU A 73 -1.48 6.35 -3.28
N LEU A 74 -0.85 5.23 -3.66
CA LEU A 74 0.60 5.04 -3.54
C LEU A 74 1.40 5.72 -4.66
N SER A 75 0.78 5.98 -5.82
CA SER A 75 1.42 6.59 -6.98
C SER A 75 2.24 7.88 -6.67
N PRO A 76 1.69 8.91 -6.01
CA PRO A 76 2.45 10.13 -5.72
C PRO A 76 3.63 9.88 -4.76
N ILE A 77 3.47 8.96 -3.80
CA ILE A 77 4.52 8.60 -2.84
C ILE A 77 5.66 7.89 -3.58
N HIS A 78 5.31 6.95 -4.47
CA HIS A 78 6.29 6.26 -5.30
C HIS A 78 7.09 7.23 -6.17
N LEU A 79 6.42 8.19 -6.82
CA LEU A 79 7.09 9.20 -7.64
C LEU A 79 8.02 10.08 -6.80
N ALA A 80 7.56 10.57 -5.66
CA ALA A 80 8.39 11.39 -4.77
C ALA A 80 9.62 10.62 -4.25
N GLN A 81 9.46 9.34 -3.91
CA GLN A 81 10.57 8.47 -3.50
C GLN A 81 11.54 8.21 -4.65
N LEU A 82 11.03 7.97 -5.85
CA LEU A 82 11.83 7.75 -7.05
C LEU A 82 12.68 8.98 -7.36
N ASP A 83 12.07 10.17 -7.41
CA ASP A 83 12.76 11.43 -7.65
C ASP A 83 13.83 11.67 -6.58
N HIS A 84 13.50 11.47 -5.31
CA HIS A 84 14.46 11.63 -4.22
C HIS A 84 15.66 10.68 -4.34
N VAL A 85 15.43 9.41 -4.66
CA VAL A 85 16.51 8.42 -4.85
C VAL A 85 17.38 8.80 -6.05
N LEU A 86 16.79 9.27 -7.14
CA LEU A 86 17.51 9.69 -8.34
C LEU A 86 18.36 10.96 -8.12
N GLU A 87 17.90 11.88 -7.27
CA GLU A 87 18.64 13.09 -6.87
C GLU A 87 19.71 12.81 -5.81
N SER A 88 19.53 11.75 -5.02
CA SER A 88 20.42 11.43 -3.91
C SER A 88 21.84 11.09 -4.40
N GLN A 89 22.85 11.76 -3.83
CA GLN A 89 24.28 11.52 -4.12
C GLN A 89 24.84 10.24 -3.49
N VAL A 90 23.97 9.39 -2.94
CA VAL A 90 24.36 8.23 -2.13
C VAL A 90 24.97 7.12 -3.00
N TRP A 91 24.78 7.17 -4.32
CA TRP A 91 25.21 6.14 -5.27
C TRP A 91 26.30 6.70 -6.20
N PRO A 92 27.57 6.27 -6.07
CA PRO A 92 28.71 6.83 -6.83
C PRO A 92 28.57 6.76 -8.36
N TRP A 93 27.75 5.86 -8.89
CA TRP A 93 27.60 5.67 -10.34
C TRP A 93 26.45 6.48 -10.96
N THR A 94 25.56 7.06 -10.16
CA THR A 94 24.37 7.80 -10.66
C THR A 94 24.77 9.13 -11.31
N ARG A 95 25.96 9.67 -11.02
CA ARG A 95 26.42 10.96 -11.56
C ARG A 95 26.75 10.96 -13.07
N ARG A 96 26.72 9.81 -13.76
CA ARG A 96 27.09 9.73 -15.20
C ARG A 96 25.92 9.60 -16.18
N ARG A 97 24.69 9.93 -15.78
CA ARG A 97 23.60 10.21 -16.72
C ARG A 97 23.07 11.63 -16.50
N SER A 98 23.90 12.62 -16.81
CA SER A 98 23.38 13.94 -17.17
C SER A 98 22.33 13.77 -18.28
N ARG A 99 21.06 14.11 -17.99
CA ARG A 99 20.01 14.26 -19.01
C ARG A 99 20.62 15.02 -20.19
N PRO A 100 20.58 14.53 -21.44
CA PRO A 100 21.11 15.30 -22.54
C PRO A 100 20.30 16.59 -22.63
N ALA A 101 20.99 17.73 -22.50
CA ALA A 101 20.42 19.04 -22.74
C ALA A 101 19.74 19.02 -24.11
N ALA A 102 18.49 19.48 -24.17
CA ALA A 102 17.71 19.55 -25.40
C ALA A 102 18.56 20.20 -26.50
N ARG A 103 18.83 19.45 -27.58
CA ARG A 103 19.53 19.99 -28.75
C ARG A 103 18.72 21.19 -29.28
N PRO A 104 19.31 22.39 -29.42
CA PRO A 104 18.62 23.47 -30.08
C PRO A 104 18.40 23.04 -31.54
N ARG A 105 17.15 23.07 -31.99
CA ARG A 105 16.83 22.89 -33.41
C ARG A 105 17.54 24.02 -34.16
N ALA A 106 18.50 23.65 -35.00
CA ALA A 106 19.08 24.57 -35.97
C ALA A 106 17.94 25.08 -36.87
N ARG A 107 17.99 26.40 -37.15
CA ARG A 107 17.10 27.12 -38.06
C ARG A 107 17.14 26.55 -39.47
#